data_AF-A0A1H9AGD1-F1
#
_entry.id   AF-A0A1H9AGD1-F1
#
_cell.length_a   1.000
_cell.length_b   1.000
_cell.length_c   1.000
_cell.angle_alpha   90.00
_cell.angle_beta   90.00
_cell.angle_gamma   90.00
#
_symmetry.space_group_name_H-M   'P 1'
#
loop_
_entity.id
_entity.type
_entity.pdbx_description
1 polymer ?
#
loop_
_entity_poly.entity_id
_entity_poly.type
_entity_poly.pdbx_seq_one_letter_code
_entity_poly.pdbx_strand_id
1 'polypeptide(L)' 'MQHDKPNIFMRIIKGGIGSALLTMGLLFIVITVDDKQFLQNVVVRIIGVSSIFIGTHLLHKQFHPYSYKKPGTPK' A
#
# COMPACT_ATOMS: atom_id res chain seq x y z
N MET A 1 -21.89 -11.72 -21.61
CA MET A 1 -20.59 -11.62 -20.92
C MET A 1 -20.23 -10.15 -20.83
N GLN A 2 -20.52 -9.54 -19.69
CA GLN A 2 -20.35 -8.10 -19.48
C GLN A 2 -18.87 -7.87 -19.18
N HIS A 3 -18.18 -7.18 -20.09
CA HIS A 3 -16.79 -6.79 -19.93
C HIS A 3 -16.63 -6.04 -18.60
N ASP A 4 -16.00 -6.67 -17.61
CA ASP A 4 -15.38 -6.01 -16.46
C ASP A 4 -14.22 -5.14 -16.98
N LYS A 5 -14.57 -4.02 -17.62
CA LYS A 5 -13.62 -2.97 -17.95
C LYS A 5 -13.16 -2.40 -16.60
N PRO A 6 -11.88 -2.54 -16.20
CA PRO A 6 -11.43 -1.96 -14.94
C PRO A 6 -11.67 -0.45 -15.05
N ASN A 7 -12.62 0.07 -14.27
CA ASN A 7 -12.92 1.49 -14.23
C ASN A 7 -11.60 2.22 -13.94
N ILE A 8 -11.11 3.00 -14.91
CA ILE A 8 -9.87 3.80 -14.79
C ILE A 8 -9.88 4.56 -13.47
N PHE A 9 -11.05 5.07 -13.07
CA PHE A 9 -11.28 5.76 -11.81
C PHE A 9 -10.91 4.93 -10.57
N MET A 10 -11.36 3.67 -10.50
CA MET A 10 -11.03 2.74 -9.42
C MET A 10 -9.53 2.42 -9.36
N ARG A 11 -8.86 2.41 -10.52
CA ARG A 11 -7.41 2.19 -10.63
C ARG A 11 -6.62 3.41 -10.15
N ILE A 12 -7.08 4.62 -10.47
CA ILE A 12 -6.48 5.87 -9.99
C ILE A 12 -6.62 5.97 -8.47
N ILE A 13 -7.81 5.68 -7.92
CA ILE A 13 -8.06 5.73 -6.47
C ILE A 13 -7.17 4.74 -5.71
N LYS A 14 -7.10 3.48 -6.15
CA LYS A 14 -6.22 2.48 -5.50
C LYS A 14 -4.74 2.87 -5.59
N GLY A 15 -4.32 3.46 -6.70
CA GLY A 15 -2.94 3.92 -6.90
C GLY A 15 -2.62 5.08 -5.98
N GLY A 16 -3.53 6.06 -5.89
CA GLY A 16 -3.42 7.21 -5.00
C GLY A 16 -3.36 6.79 -3.53
N ILE A 17 -4.20 5.86 -3.09
CA ILE A 17 -4.18 5.33 -1.72
C ILE A 17 -2.85 4.65 -1.42
N GLY A 18 -2.35 3.80 -2.32
CA GLY A 18 -1.05 3.13 -2.16
C GLY A 18 0.12 4.11 -2.07
N SER A 19 0.12 5.16 -2.90
CA SER A 19 1.14 6.21 -2.88
C SER A 19 1.07 7.09 -1.63
N ALA A 20 -0.14 7.43 -1.16
CA ALA A 20 -0.33 8.16 0.09
C ALA A 20 0.15 7.36 1.30
N LEU A 21 -0.13 6.05 1.35
CA LEU A 21 0.35 5.14 2.39
C LEU A 21 1.89 5.06 2.43
N LEU A 22 2.55 5.04 1.27
CA LEU A 22 4.01 5.07 1.19
C LEU A 22 4.58 6.36 1.74
N THR A 23 4.00 7.49 1.36
CA THR A 23 4.48 8.82 1.74
C THR A 23 4.28 9.06 3.24
N MET A 24 3.11 8.71 3.77
CA MET A 24 2.82 8.78 5.21
C MET A 24 3.70 7.83 6.01
N GLY A 25 3.88 6.59 5.55
CA GLY A 25 4.76 5.62 6.21
C GLY A 25 6.21 6.10 6.30
N LEU A 26 6.72 6.74 5.25
CA LEU A 26 8.05 7.34 5.24
C LEU A 26 8.15 8.51 6.24
N LEU A 27 7.15 9.39 6.28
CA LEU A 27 7.07 10.49 7.25
C LEU A 27 7.09 9.98 8.69
N PHE A 28 6.32 8.94 9.01
CA PHE A 28 6.35 8.31 10.33
C PHE A 28 7.73 7.76 10.71
N ILE A 29 8.48 7.23 9.75
CA ILE A 29 9.85 6.75 10.00
C ILE A 29 10.82 7.93 10.23
N VAL A 30 10.66 9.04 9.51
CA VAL A 30 11.55 10.22 9.59
C VAL A 30 11.34 11.04 10.86
N ILE A 31 10.09 11.20 11.33
CA ILE A 31 9.78 12.07 12.48
C ILE A 31 10.21 11.44 13.83
N THR A 32 10.51 10.14 13.85
CA THR A 32 10.82 9.37 15.06
C THR A 32 12.29 9.48 15.51
N VAL A 33 12.82 10.70 15.67
CA VAL A 33 14.22 10.95 16.11
C VAL A 33 14.32 11.31 17.60
N ASP A 34 13.21 11.50 18.30
CA ASP A 34 13.24 11.93 19.71
C ASP A 34 13.55 10.77 20.68
N ASP A 35 14.75 10.75 21.26
CA ASP A 35 15.24 9.71 22.18
C ASP A 35 14.42 9.59 23.48
N LYS A 36 13.70 10.64 23.88
CA LYS A 36 12.90 10.65 25.12
C LYS A 36 11.68 9.76 25.08
N GLN A 37 11.20 9.41 23.88
CA GLN A 37 10.02 8.56 23.68
C GLN A 37 10.36 7.32 22.85
N PHE A 38 11.52 6.71 23.12
CA PHE A 38 12.05 5.53 22.42
C PHE A 38 10.98 4.46 22.11
N LEU A 39 10.15 4.09 23.09
CA LEU A 39 9.11 3.08 22.90
C LEU A 39 8.04 3.52 21.88
N GLN A 40 7.57 4.77 21.94
CA GLN A 40 6.63 5.31 20.95
C GLN A 40 7.28 5.44 19.58
N ASN A 41 8.56 5.84 19.50
CA ASN A 41 9.31 5.88 18.24
C ASN A 41 9.39 4.51 17.56
N VAL A 42 9.68 3.45 18.33
CA VAL A 42 9.73 2.08 17.81
C VAL A 42 8.37 1.65 17.29
N VAL A 43 7.29 1.91 18.04
CA VAL A 43 5.92 1.58 17.61
C VAL A 43 5.54 2.33 16.33
N VAL A 44 5.84 3.64 16.25
CA VAL A 44 5.54 4.46 15.07
C VAL A 44 6.35 4.00 13.85
N ARG A 45 7.61 3.58 14.02
CA ARG A 45 8.39 2.97 12.94
C ARG A 45 7.80 1.65 12.46
N ILE A 46 7.34 0.78 13.35
CA ILE A 46 6.69 -0.48 12.99
C ILE A 46 5.41 -0.19 12.17
N ILE A 47 4.63 0.81 12.57
CA ILE A 47 3.44 1.27 11.83
C ILE A 47 3.82 1.84 10.46
N GLY A 48 4.88 2.65 10.39
CA GLY A 48 5.38 3.23 9.15
C GLY A 48 5.84 2.17 8.14
N VAL A 49 6.64 1.20 8.59
CA VAL A 49 7.11 0.07 7.77
C VAL A 49 5.93 -0.81 7.31
N SER A 50 4.98 -1.08 8.21
CA SER A 50 3.78 -1.86 7.86
C SER A 50 2.92 -1.14 6.80
N SER A 51 2.79 0.19 6.91
CA SER A 51 2.07 1.01 5.93
C SER A 51 2.75 1.00 4.55
N ILE A 52 4.08 1.05 4.52
CA ILE A 52 4.88 0.93 3.28
C ILE A 52 4.66 -0.45 2.64
N PHE A 53 4.66 -1.51 3.44
CA PHE A 53 4.44 -2.87 2.96
C PHE A 53 3.04 -3.04 2.35
N ILE A 54 2.00 -2.54 3.04
CA ILE A 54 0.61 -2.57 2.54
C ILE A 54 0.46 -1.71 1.27
N GLY A 55 1.01 -0.50 1.26
CA GLY A 55 0.99 0.39 0.10
C GLY A 55 1.65 -0.25 -1.13
N THR A 56 2.83 -0.86 -0.94
CA THR A 56 3.55 -1.60 -1.98
C THR A 56 2.74 -2.80 -2.48
N HIS A 57 2.15 -3.58 -1.57
CA HIS A 57 1.32 -4.73 -1.94
C HIS A 57 0.06 -4.31 -2.73
N LEU A 58 -0.60 -3.21 -2.35
CA LEU A 58 -1.73 -2.65 -3.07
C LEU A 58 -1.34 -2.16 -4.48
N LEU A 59 -0.20 -1.47 -4.59
CA LEU A 59 0.35 -1.02 -5.88
C LEU A 59 0.74 -2.21 -6.76
N HIS A 60 1.42 -3.21 -6.20
CA HIS A 60 1.80 -4.43 -6.91
C HIS A 60 0.56 -5.16 -7.46
N LYS A 61 -0.50 -5.30 -6.67
CA LYS A 61 -1.78 -5.89 -7.11
C LYS A 61 -2.48 -5.05 -8.21
N GLN A 62 -2.25 -3.74 -8.23
CA GLN A 62 -2.80 -2.84 -9.26
C GLN A 62 -2.04 -2.90 -10.60
N PHE A 63 -0.71 -3.02 -10.54
CA PHE A 63 0.15 -3.13 -11.73
C PHE A 63 0.18 -4.56 -12.29
N HIS A 64 0.09 -5.58 -11.43
CA HIS A 64 0.10 -7.00 -11.81
C HIS A 64 -1.16 -7.77 -11.32
N PRO A 65 -2.37 -7.40 -11.80
CA PRO A 65 -3.62 -8.05 -11.37
C PRO A 65 -3.69 -9.54 -11.77
N TYR A 66 -3.00 -9.93 -12.86
CA TYR A 66 -2.98 -11.32 -13.35
C TYR A 66 -2.10 -12.25 -12.51
N SER A 67 -1.12 -11.72 -11.78
CA SER A 67 -0.23 -12.52 -10.93
C SER A 67 -0.93 -13.04 -9.66
N TYR A 68 -2.09 -12.46 -9.32
CA TYR A 68 -2.94 -12.88 -8.20
C TYR A 68 -4.19 -13.67 -8.66
N LYS A 69 -4.37 -13.94 -9.96
CA LYS A 69 -5.40 -14.88 -10.41
C LYS A 69 -4.96 -16.28 -10.03
N LYS A 70 -5.65 -16.89 -9.06
CA LYS A 70 -5.53 -18.33 -8.79
C LYS A 70 -5.78 -19.09 -10.10
N PRO A 71 -4.98 -20.11 -10.43
CA PRO A 71 -5.24 -20.95 -11.60
C PRO A 71 -6.64 -21.57 -11.43
N GLY A 72 -7.59 -21.17 -12.28
CA GLY A 72 -8.96 -21.71 -12.27
C GLY A 72 -10.13 -20.72 -12.43
N THR A 73 -9.91 -19.41 -12.56
CA THR A 73 -11.02 -18.48 -12.85
C THR A 73 -11.17 -18.24 -14.36
N PRO A 74 -12.34 -18.56 -14.97
CA PRO A 74 -12.56 -18.42 -16.42
C PRO A 74 -12.43 -16.96 -16.88
N LYS A 75 -12.10 -16.81 -18.18
CA LYS A 75 -11.88 -15.53 -18.86
C LYS A 75 -13.11 -14.64 -18.87
#